data_AF-A0A1Q9RSX7-F1
#
_entry.id   AF-A0A1Q9RSX7-F1
#
_cell.length_a   1.000
_cell.length_b   1.000
_cell.length_c   1.000
_cell.angle_alpha   90.00
_cell.angle_beta   90.00
_cell.angle_gamma   90.00
#
_symmetry.space_group_name_H-M   'P 1'
#
loop_
_entity.id
_entity.type
_entity.pdbx_description
1 polymer ?
#
loop_
_entity_poly.entity_id
_entity_poly.type
_entity_poly.pdbx_seq_one_letter_code
_entity_poly.pdbx_strand_id
1 'polypeptide(L)'
;MYGYRVGYPLLATEEPGPGLPRRARAMAETGPGTVILPDTGAPPTNAAALQAGDLLFFDLDQAPDRRADHVAIYLGRDEAGQHRFVSSRRRADGPTLGDLGGTSVLDDGGHYSRSFRAAKRL
;
A
#
# COMPACT_ATOMS: atom_id res chain seq x y z
N MET A 1 -5.36 12.40 3.27
CA MET A 1 -5.20 12.58 4.73
C MET A 1 -3.72 12.55 5.14
N TYR A 2 -2.97 11.49 4.83
CA TYR A 2 -1.56 11.39 5.25
C TYR A 2 -0.65 12.46 4.64
N GLY A 3 -0.67 12.68 3.31
CA GLY A 3 0.14 13.75 2.68
C GLY A 3 0.00 15.11 3.38
N TYR A 4 -1.24 15.58 3.58
CA TYR A 4 -1.50 16.84 4.30
C TYR A 4 -0.98 16.84 5.75
N ARG A 5 -1.16 15.74 6.50
CA ARG A 5 -0.70 15.64 7.90
C ARG A 5 0.81 15.51 8.04
N VAL A 6 1.50 14.96 7.05
CA VAL A 6 2.97 14.84 7.04
C VAL A 6 3.66 15.97 6.24
N GLY A 7 2.91 16.99 5.83
CA GLY A 7 3.46 18.19 5.20
C GLY A 7 3.69 18.10 3.69
N TYR A 8 3.28 17.02 3.02
CA TYR A 8 3.32 16.94 1.56
C TYR A 8 2.08 17.61 0.93
N PRO A 9 2.24 18.64 0.07
CA PRO A 9 1.15 19.11 -0.76
C PRO A 9 0.65 17.97 -1.67
N LEU A 10 -0.61 18.04 -2.10
CA LEU A 10 -1.12 17.08 -3.09
C LEU A 10 -0.59 17.45 -4.48
N LEU A 11 -0.06 16.46 -5.19
CA LEU A 11 0.40 16.63 -6.57
C LEU A 11 -0.64 16.08 -7.54
N ALA A 12 -1.04 16.90 -8.51
CA ALA A 12 -2.02 16.54 -9.54
C ALA A 12 -1.39 15.73 -10.69
N THR A 13 -0.07 15.75 -10.81
CA THR A 13 0.71 15.01 -11.80
C THR A 13 1.30 13.72 -11.20
N GLU A 14 1.81 12.85 -12.06
CA GLU A 14 2.54 11.63 -11.66
C GLU A 14 4.07 11.82 -11.70
N GLU A 15 4.51 12.98 -12.18
CA GLU A 15 5.92 13.35 -12.25
C GLU A 15 6.52 13.55 -10.86
N PRO A 16 7.84 13.34 -10.69
CA PRO A 16 8.52 13.67 -9.44
C PRO A 16 8.30 15.13 -9.03
N GLY A 17 8.11 15.37 -7.73
CA GLY A 17 7.87 16.71 -7.22
C GLY A 17 7.75 16.76 -5.69
N PRO A 18 7.57 17.96 -5.12
CA PRO A 18 7.53 18.14 -3.66
C PRO A 18 6.24 17.64 -3.00
N GLY A 19 5.28 17.14 -3.77
CA GLY A 19 3.97 16.70 -3.29
C GLY A 19 3.76 15.19 -3.41
N LEU A 20 2.76 14.69 -2.70
CA LEU A 20 2.32 13.30 -2.81
C LEU A 20 1.44 13.14 -4.06
N PRO A 21 1.84 12.30 -5.04
CA PRO A 21 1.00 12.02 -6.20
C PRO A 21 -0.33 11.39 -5.80
N ARG A 22 -1.36 11.53 -6.64
CA ARG A 22 -2.71 11.00 -6.33
C ARG A 22 -2.88 9.51 -6.63
N ARG A 23 -2.08 8.92 -7.53
CA ARG A 23 -2.22 7.52 -7.95
C ARG A 23 -1.27 6.61 -7.18
N ALA A 24 -1.71 5.38 -6.87
CA ALA A 24 -0.91 4.37 -6.17
C ALA A 24 0.43 4.10 -6.87
N ARG A 25 0.42 3.86 -8.19
CA ARG A 25 1.65 3.71 -9.00
C ARG A 25 2.64 4.86 -8.83
N ALA A 26 2.17 6.10 -8.87
CA ALA A 26 3.02 7.27 -8.78
C ALA A 26 3.53 7.45 -7.34
N MET A 27 2.70 7.20 -6.32
CA MET A 27 3.16 7.19 -4.93
C MET A 27 4.28 6.16 -4.70
N ALA A 28 4.15 4.96 -5.29
CA ALA A 28 5.15 3.89 -5.19
C ALA A 28 6.46 4.27 -5.90
N GLU A 29 6.39 4.72 -7.14
CA GLU A 29 7.56 4.84 -8.01
C GLU A 29 8.29 6.18 -7.93
N THR A 30 7.56 7.29 -7.93
CA THR A 30 8.13 8.65 -8.04
C THR A 30 7.80 9.55 -6.85
N GLY A 31 6.83 9.14 -6.04
CA GLY A 31 6.37 9.89 -4.87
C GLY A 31 7.46 10.01 -3.79
N PRO A 32 7.27 10.92 -2.83
CA PRO A 32 8.20 11.09 -1.73
C PRO A 32 8.21 9.88 -0.76
N GLY A 33 9.11 9.94 0.22
CA GLY A 33 9.25 8.94 1.27
C GLY A 33 10.36 7.91 1.03
N THR A 34 10.69 7.17 2.08
CA THR A 34 11.71 6.11 2.07
C THR A 34 11.10 4.78 1.62
N VAL A 35 11.76 4.10 0.69
CA VAL A 35 11.40 2.72 0.31
C VAL A 35 11.77 1.77 1.45
N ILE A 36 10.77 1.07 1.97
CA ILE A 36 10.92 0.06 3.04
C ILE A 36 11.02 -1.34 2.42
N LEU A 37 10.11 -1.63 1.48
CA LEU A 37 10.12 -2.87 0.69
C LEU A 37 10.06 -2.45 -0.79
N PRO A 38 11.09 -2.77 -1.60
CA PRO A 38 11.09 -2.43 -3.02
C PRO A 38 10.16 -3.36 -3.81
N ASP A 39 9.61 -2.88 -4.92
CA ASP A 39 8.93 -3.75 -5.89
C ASP A 39 9.98 -4.57 -6.65
N THR A 40 9.91 -5.90 -6.52
CA THR A 40 10.86 -6.84 -7.15
C THR A 40 10.23 -7.69 -8.24
N GLY A 41 8.97 -7.46 -8.63
CA GLY A 41 8.27 -8.40 -9.51
C GLY A 41 7.41 -9.42 -8.77
N ALA A 42 7.58 -9.57 -7.45
CA ALA A 42 6.92 -10.59 -6.63
C ALA A 42 6.57 -10.07 -5.22
N PRO A 43 5.65 -10.74 -4.50
CA PRO A 43 5.34 -10.39 -3.13
C PRO A 43 6.57 -10.42 -2.21
N PRO A 44 6.80 -9.38 -1.38
CA PRO A 44 7.84 -9.41 -0.36
C PRO A 44 7.65 -10.61 0.58
N THR A 45 8.72 -11.38 0.79
CA THR A 45 8.70 -12.57 1.65
C THR A 45 8.96 -12.26 3.13
N ASN A 46 9.42 -11.04 3.44
CA ASN A 46 9.68 -10.59 4.79
C ASN A 46 9.12 -9.19 5.01
N ALA A 47 8.20 -9.08 5.97
CA ALA A 47 7.52 -7.84 6.34
C ALA A 47 8.03 -7.24 7.67
N ALA A 48 9.15 -7.73 8.22
CA ALA A 48 9.65 -7.33 9.55
C ALA A 48 10.07 -5.85 9.63
N ALA A 49 10.42 -5.21 8.50
CA ALA A 49 10.80 -3.80 8.46
C ALA A 49 9.61 -2.82 8.50
N LEU A 50 8.39 -3.33 8.32
CA LEU A 50 7.17 -2.51 8.31
C LEU A 50 6.85 -1.93 9.69
N GLN A 51 6.38 -0.69 9.70
CA GLN A 51 5.88 0.01 10.87
C GLN A 51 4.49 0.58 10.61
N ALA A 52 3.67 0.68 11.67
CA ALA A 52 2.33 1.26 11.56
C ALA A 52 2.40 2.64 10.90
N GLY A 53 1.54 2.88 9.90
CA GLY A 53 1.56 4.08 9.08
C GLY A 53 2.27 3.94 7.73
N ASP A 54 3.05 2.88 7.51
CA ASP A 54 3.67 2.62 6.22
C ASP A 54 2.59 2.44 5.14
N LEU A 55 2.84 3.04 3.97
CA LEU A 55 2.03 2.83 2.79
C LEU A 55 2.39 1.49 2.16
N LEU A 56 1.36 0.71 1.82
CA LEU A 56 1.48 -0.59 1.16
C LEU A 56 0.89 -0.48 -0.24
N PHE A 57 1.60 -1.02 -1.23
CA PHE A 57 1.21 -0.94 -2.64
C PHE A 57 0.91 -2.33 -3.20
N PHE A 58 -0.21 -2.45 -3.92
CA PHE A 58 -0.70 -3.70 -4.46
C PHE A 58 -1.02 -3.58 -5.95
N ASP A 59 -0.78 -4.66 -6.68
CA ASP A 59 -1.21 -4.90 -8.05
C ASP A 59 -2.37 -5.91 -8.04
N LEU A 60 -3.59 -5.39 -7.84
CA LEU A 60 -4.82 -6.17 -7.70
C LEU A 60 -5.42 -6.50 -9.07
N ASP A 61 -5.30 -5.60 -10.05
CA ASP A 61 -5.87 -5.79 -11.38
C ASP A 61 -5.01 -6.70 -12.28
N GLN A 62 -3.74 -6.90 -11.93
CA GLN A 62 -2.78 -7.69 -12.70
C GLN A 62 -2.71 -7.26 -14.17
N ALA A 63 -2.80 -5.95 -14.40
CA ALA A 63 -2.66 -5.36 -15.72
C ALA A 63 -1.31 -5.77 -16.36
N PRO A 64 -1.19 -5.74 -17.69
CA PRO A 64 0.04 -6.12 -18.38
C PRO A 64 1.30 -5.37 -17.93
N ASP A 65 1.17 -4.14 -17.42
CA ASP A 65 2.29 -3.35 -16.90
C ASP A 65 2.67 -3.70 -15.45
N ARG A 66 1.83 -4.48 -14.74
CA ARG A 66 2.06 -5.01 -13.39
C ARG A 66 2.34 -3.93 -12.35
N ARG A 67 1.74 -2.75 -12.53
CA ARG A 67 1.97 -1.58 -11.68
C ARG A 67 0.95 -1.53 -10.56
N ALA A 68 1.34 -0.91 -9.44
CA ALA A 68 0.44 -0.79 -8.30
C ALA A 68 -0.79 0.07 -8.63
N ASP A 69 -1.98 -0.53 -8.52
CA ASP A 69 -3.27 0.14 -8.69
C ASP A 69 -3.93 0.49 -7.34
N HIS A 70 -3.48 -0.13 -6.25
CA HIS A 70 -4.11 0.00 -4.94
C HIS A 70 -3.11 0.36 -3.84
N VAL A 71 -3.57 1.13 -2.86
CA VAL A 71 -2.78 1.58 -1.71
C VAL A 71 -3.52 1.33 -0.39
N ALA A 72 -2.80 0.87 0.61
CA ALA A 72 -3.28 0.69 1.97
C ALA A 72 -2.33 1.32 2.98
N ILE A 73 -2.76 1.40 4.24
CA ILE A 73 -1.92 1.79 5.37
C ILE A 73 -1.73 0.58 6.28
N TYR A 74 -0.47 0.25 6.59
CA TYR A 74 -0.13 -0.81 7.52
C TYR A 74 -0.52 -0.43 8.95
N LEU A 75 -1.12 -1.37 9.68
CA LEU A 75 -1.60 -1.15 11.06
C LEU A 75 -0.74 -1.84 12.12
N GLY A 76 0.05 -2.85 11.74
CA GLY A 76 0.80 -3.67 12.68
C GLY A 76 0.40 -5.14 12.62
N ARG A 77 0.69 -5.88 13.68
CA ARG A 77 0.25 -7.27 13.85
C ARG A 77 -0.99 -7.33 14.72
N ASP A 78 -1.91 -8.24 14.41
CA ASP A 78 -3.02 -8.57 15.30
C ASP A 78 -2.59 -9.55 16.41
N GLU A 79 -3.55 -9.97 17.23
CA GLU A 79 -3.34 -10.94 18.33
C GLU A 79 -2.88 -12.32 17.83
N ALA A 80 -3.17 -12.67 16.57
CA ALA A 80 -2.70 -13.89 15.93
C ALA A 80 -1.31 -13.72 15.27
N GLY A 81 -0.72 -12.53 15.35
CA GLY A 81 0.58 -12.20 14.77
C GLY A 81 0.53 -11.85 13.27
N GLN A 82 -0.67 -11.78 12.66
CA GLN A 82 -0.84 -11.53 11.23
C GLN A 82 -0.65 -10.06 10.89
N HIS A 83 -0.01 -9.76 9.76
CA HIS A 83 0.25 -8.39 9.33
C HIS A 83 -1.02 -7.73 8.77
N ARG A 84 -1.62 -6.80 9.53
CA ARG A 84 -2.90 -6.13 9.19
C ARG A 84 -2.73 -4.78 8.50
N PHE A 85 -3.70 -4.44 7.66
CA PHE A 85 -3.78 -3.13 7.00
C PHE A 85 -5.22 -2.62 6.89
N VAL A 86 -5.36 -1.31 6.65
CA VAL A 86 -6.64 -0.67 6.29
C VAL A 86 -6.56 -0.09 4.89
N SER A 87 -7.62 -0.26 4.11
CA SER A 87 -7.73 0.36 2.79
C SER A 87 -9.17 0.77 2.49
N SER A 88 -9.35 1.74 1.60
CA SER A 88 -10.67 2.00 1.00
C SER A 88 -10.99 0.88 0.02
N ARG A 89 -12.19 0.30 0.08
CA ARG A 89 -12.56 -0.84 -0.78
C ARG A 89 -13.88 -0.59 -1.47
N ARG A 90 -13.92 -0.92 -2.76
CA ARG A 90 -15.15 -0.86 -3.58
C ARG A 90 -16.28 -1.69 -2.96
N ARG A 91 -16.00 -2.88 -2.44
CA ARG A 91 -17.03 -3.77 -1.86
C ARG A 91 -17.57 -3.28 -0.50
N ALA A 92 -16.80 -2.48 0.22
CA ALA A 92 -17.20 -1.91 1.51
C ALA A 92 -17.77 -0.48 1.38
N ASP A 93 -17.74 0.09 0.17
CA ASP A 93 -18.05 1.50 -0.11
C ASP A 93 -17.33 2.48 0.84
N GLY A 94 -16.07 2.19 1.17
CA GLY A 94 -15.33 2.98 2.14
C GLY A 94 -14.11 2.27 2.75
N PRO A 95 -13.47 2.93 3.74
CA PRO A 95 -12.35 2.35 4.47
C PRO A 95 -12.79 1.14 5.30
N THR A 96 -12.03 0.06 5.23
CA THR A 96 -12.27 -1.12 6.05
C THR A 96 -10.96 -1.81 6.45
N LEU A 97 -10.96 -2.33 7.68
CA LEU A 97 -9.99 -3.31 8.17
C LEU A 97 -10.51 -4.75 8.05
N GLY A 98 -11.79 -4.93 7.72
CA GLY A 98 -12.45 -6.23 7.66
C GLY A 98 -12.16 -6.98 6.38
N ASP A 99 -12.38 -8.29 6.41
CA ASP A 99 -12.03 -9.21 5.31
C ASP A 99 -13.05 -9.21 4.15
N LEU A 100 -13.84 -8.13 4.05
CA LEU A 100 -14.82 -7.95 2.99
C LEU A 100 -14.13 -7.67 1.65
N GLY A 101 -14.32 -8.57 0.69
CA GLY A 101 -13.68 -8.48 -0.63
C GLY A 101 -12.21 -8.91 -0.65
N GLY A 102 -11.77 -9.66 0.37
CA GLY A 102 -10.41 -10.16 0.53
C GLY A 102 -9.92 -9.93 1.95
N THR A 103 -9.04 -10.79 2.45
CA THR A 103 -8.46 -10.66 3.78
C THR A 103 -7.55 -9.44 3.89
N SER A 104 -7.66 -8.72 5.00
CA SER A 104 -6.81 -7.54 5.30
C SER A 104 -5.47 -7.97 5.91
N VAL A 105 -4.82 -8.98 5.31
CA VAL A 105 -3.62 -9.65 5.80
C VAL A 105 -2.57 -9.75 4.69
N LEU A 106 -1.28 -9.65 5.04
CA LEU A 106 -0.17 -9.71 4.06
C LEU A 106 0.44 -11.10 3.87
N ASP A 107 0.21 -12.01 4.80
CA ASP A 107 0.93 -13.28 4.95
C ASP A 107 0.03 -14.53 4.95
N ASP A 108 -1.20 -14.41 4.43
CA ASP A 108 -2.17 -15.52 4.36
C ASP A 108 -2.25 -16.20 2.98
N GLY A 109 -1.46 -15.73 2.01
CA GLY A 109 -1.52 -16.21 0.63
C GLY A 109 -2.82 -15.87 -0.09
N GLY A 110 -3.66 -14.98 0.47
CA GLY A 110 -4.93 -14.50 -0.09
C GLY A 110 -4.78 -13.48 -1.21
N HIS A 111 -5.89 -12.85 -1.61
CA HIS A 111 -5.91 -11.92 -2.74
C HIS A 111 -4.93 -10.76 -2.58
N TYR A 112 -4.95 -10.08 -1.43
CA TYR A 112 -4.03 -8.97 -1.15
C TYR A 112 -2.60 -9.44 -0.92
N SER A 113 -2.40 -10.53 -0.17
CA SER A 113 -1.07 -11.11 0.08
C SER A 113 -0.32 -11.43 -1.23
N ARG A 114 -0.99 -12.05 -2.21
CA ARG A 114 -0.37 -12.37 -3.52
C ARG A 114 -0.15 -11.17 -4.43
N SER A 115 -0.86 -10.07 -4.17
CA SER A 115 -0.78 -8.85 -4.96
C SER A 115 0.08 -7.78 -4.31
N PHE A 116 0.61 -8.01 -3.10
CA PHE A 116 1.48 -7.07 -2.41
C PHE A 116 2.80 -6.90 -3.18
N ARG A 117 3.25 -5.66 -3.37
CA ARG A 117 4.40 -5.33 -4.22
C ARG A 117 5.50 -4.61 -3.47
N ALA A 118 5.14 -3.55 -2.76
CA ALA A 118 6.10 -2.61 -2.21
C ALA A 118 5.53 -1.89 -0.99
N ALA A 119 6.42 -1.28 -0.22
CA ALA A 119 6.05 -0.42 0.90
C ALA A 119 6.96 0.81 1.01
N LYS A 120 6.37 1.95 1.42
CA LYS A 120 7.08 3.21 1.66
C LYS A 120 6.65 3.86 2.98
N ARG A 121 7.58 4.58 3.60
CA ARG A 121 7.33 5.45 4.76
C ARG A 121 7.43 6.91 4.33
N LEU A 122 6.40 7.69 4.62
CA LEU A 122 6.34 9.11 4.29
C LEU A 122 7.06 9.99 5.31
#